data_AF-A0A8J4UQM1-F1
#
_entry.id   AF-A0A8J4UQM1-F1
#
_cell.length_a   1.000
_cell.length_b   1.000
_cell.length_c   1.000
_cell.angle_alpha   90.00
_cell.angle_beta   90.00
_cell.angle_gamma   90.00
#
_symmetry.space_group_name_H-M   'P 1'
#
loop_
_entity.id
_entity.type
_entity.pdbx_description
1 polymer ?
#
loop_
_entity_poly.entity_id
_entity_poly.type
_entity_poly.pdbx_seq_one_letter_code
_entity_poly.pdbx_strand_id
1 'polypeptide(L)'
;MFNRSISFIFFGTLLFLTIINSYEICGPRSCKANSFCISDKTAALCRPIDQAATLIEYNITADGVWTTSSQYSGSVKNLCNVKVRKVVFHADLKLIKPNSIWNAKYNPERNEIEVPDFADGLKVDAESYTFGFVLASTDTPEIKIKSIRF
;
A
#
# COMPACT_ATOMS: atom_id res chain seq x y z
N MET A 1 -10.01 -35.45 -57.42
CA MET A 1 -10.11 -35.82 -56.00
C MET A 1 -9.11 -34.98 -55.21
N PHE A 2 -9.58 -33.89 -54.60
CA PHE A 2 -8.76 -32.99 -53.78
C PHE A 2 -8.74 -33.52 -52.36
N ASN A 3 -7.57 -33.92 -51.85
CA ASN A 3 -7.44 -34.34 -50.45
C ASN A 3 -6.70 -33.30 -49.62
N ARG A 4 -7.37 -32.95 -48.52
CA ARG A 4 -7.17 -31.82 -47.63
C ARG A 4 -6.00 -32.10 -46.68
N SER A 5 -4.89 -31.38 -46.80
CA SER A 5 -3.79 -31.49 -45.82
C SER A 5 -3.18 -30.15 -45.39
N ILE A 6 -3.85 -29.03 -45.66
CA ILE A 6 -3.37 -27.69 -45.28
C ILE A 6 -4.43 -26.99 -44.41
N SER A 7 -4.67 -27.50 -43.20
CA SER A 7 -5.55 -26.81 -42.25
C SER A 7 -5.22 -27.06 -40.77
N PHE A 8 -4.20 -27.85 -40.45
CA PHE A 8 -3.89 -28.18 -39.05
C PHE A 8 -2.75 -27.37 -38.42
N ILE A 9 -1.99 -26.59 -39.20
CA ILE A 9 -0.84 -25.83 -38.65
C ILE A 9 -1.25 -24.41 -38.21
N PHE A 10 -2.39 -23.89 -38.70
CA PHE A 10 -2.86 -22.54 -38.34
C PHE A 10 -3.63 -22.45 -37.02
N PHE A 11 -3.97 -23.58 -36.39
CA PHE A 11 -4.69 -23.60 -35.11
C PHE A 11 -3.76 -23.65 -33.88
N GLY A 12 -2.47 -23.96 -34.06
CA GLY A 12 -1.48 -24.04 -32.98
C GLY A 12 -0.81 -22.70 -32.64
N THR A 13 -0.80 -21.74 -33.56
CA THR A 13 -0.12 -20.44 -33.38
C THR A 13 -1.03 -19.35 -32.79
N LEU A 14 -2.34 -19.60 -32.65
CA LEU A 14 -3.29 -18.68 -32.03
C LEU A 14 -3.42 -18.85 -30.50
N LEU A 15 -2.81 -19.88 -29.91
CA LEU A 15 -2.75 -20.08 -28.45
C LEU A 15 -1.61 -19.34 -27.75
N PHE A 16 -0.82 -18.54 -28.51
CA PHE A 16 0.24 -17.69 -27.96
C PHE A 16 -0.15 -16.22 -27.78
N LEU A 17 -1.41 -15.87 -28.06
CA LEU A 17 -1.93 -14.53 -27.85
C LEU A 17 -2.80 -14.53 -26.61
N THR A 18 -2.45 -13.65 -25.67
CA THR A 18 -3.24 -13.22 -24.50
C THR A 18 -3.02 -13.97 -23.19
N ILE A 19 -1.77 -13.98 -22.69
CA ILE A 19 -1.60 -13.63 -21.28
C ILE A 19 -1.90 -12.12 -21.17
N ILE A 20 -3.17 -11.76 -21.33
CA ILE A 20 -3.64 -10.46 -20.87
C ILE A 20 -3.53 -10.60 -19.35
N ASN A 21 -2.40 -10.15 -18.81
CA ASN A 21 -2.36 -9.74 -17.41
C ASN A 21 -3.52 -8.77 -17.29
N SER A 22 -4.62 -9.25 -16.72
CA SER A 22 -5.74 -8.40 -16.38
C SER A 22 -5.13 -7.39 -15.42
N TYR A 23 -4.91 -6.17 -15.90
CA TYR A 23 -4.60 -5.06 -15.03
C TYR A 23 -5.85 -4.89 -14.18
N GLU A 24 -5.90 -5.63 -13.08
CA GLU A 24 -6.92 -5.49 -12.07
C GLU A 24 -6.78 -4.05 -11.60
N ILE A 25 -7.74 -3.19 -11.99
CA ILE A 25 -7.77 -1.80 -11.53
C ILE A 25 -7.88 -1.89 -10.02
N CYS A 26 -6.73 -1.79 -9.34
CA CYS A 26 -6.70 -1.96 -7.92
C CYS A 26 -6.99 -0.63 -7.24
N GLY A 27 -7.96 -0.65 -6.33
CA GLY A 27 -7.96 0.28 -5.21
C GLY A 27 -7.22 -0.36 -4.04
N PRO A 28 -7.05 0.37 -2.92
CA PRO A 28 -6.49 -0.17 -1.69
C PRO A 28 -7.19 -1.47 -1.22
N ARG A 29 -8.45 -1.70 -1.61
CA ARG A 29 -9.24 -2.87 -1.21
C ARG A 29 -9.36 -3.97 -2.26
N SER A 30 -8.81 -3.78 -3.45
CA SER A 30 -9.05 -4.72 -4.56
C SER A 30 -8.04 -5.85 -4.60
N CYS A 31 -6.89 -5.70 -3.94
CA CYS A 31 -5.85 -6.71 -3.95
C CYS A 31 -6.18 -7.89 -3.04
N LYS A 32 -5.78 -9.09 -3.50
CA LYS A 32 -5.83 -10.32 -2.70
C LYS A 32 -4.92 -10.22 -1.48
N ALA A 33 -5.11 -11.12 -0.53
CA ALA A 33 -4.25 -11.23 0.65
C ALA A 33 -2.75 -11.34 0.26
N ASN A 34 -1.87 -10.81 1.10
CA ASN A 34 -0.42 -10.70 0.85
C ASN A 34 -0.04 -9.92 -0.42
N SER A 35 -0.92 -9.05 -0.89
CA SER A 35 -0.62 -8.10 -1.96
C SER A 35 -1.01 -6.69 -1.55
N PHE A 36 -0.38 -5.70 -2.17
CA PHE A 36 -0.72 -4.29 -2.01
C PHE A 36 -0.96 -3.66 -3.38
N CYS A 37 -1.73 -2.57 -3.40
CA CYS A 37 -2.02 -1.85 -4.63
C CYS A 37 -0.95 -0.78 -4.89
N ILE A 38 -0.37 -0.78 -6.09
CA ILE A 38 0.50 0.29 -6.56
C ILE A 38 -0.20 1.02 -7.70
N SER A 39 -0.20 2.35 -7.67
CA SER A 39 -0.93 3.16 -8.66
C SER A 39 -0.24 4.48 -8.97
N ASP A 40 -0.45 4.96 -10.19
CA ASP A 40 -0.06 6.30 -10.63
C ASP A 40 -1.26 7.02 -11.28
N LYS A 41 -1.02 7.91 -12.26
CA LYS A 41 -2.09 8.61 -12.98
C LYS A 41 -2.70 7.79 -14.13
N THR A 42 -2.05 6.73 -14.58
CA THR A 42 -2.40 5.99 -15.80
C THR A 42 -2.79 4.55 -15.51
N ALA A 43 -2.24 3.94 -14.45
CA ALA A 43 -2.46 2.55 -14.12
C ALA A 43 -2.54 2.29 -12.61
N ALA A 44 -3.16 1.17 -12.27
CA ALA A 44 -3.16 0.57 -10.94
C ALA A 44 -2.99 -0.94 -11.09
N LEU A 45 -2.18 -1.54 -10.22
CA LEU A 45 -1.87 -2.97 -10.26
C LEU A 45 -1.54 -3.52 -8.87
N CYS A 46 -1.87 -4.78 -8.60
CA CYS A 46 -1.50 -5.44 -7.34
C CYS A 46 -0.09 -6.02 -7.43
N ARG A 47 0.71 -5.85 -6.36
CA ARG A 47 2.05 -6.44 -6.22
C ARG A 47 2.16 -7.25 -4.94
N PRO A 48 3.04 -8.27 -4.90
CA PRO A 48 3.33 -9.01 -3.67
C PRO A 48 3.81 -8.07 -2.56
N ILE A 49 3.34 -8.29 -1.33
CA ILE A 49 3.63 -7.41 -0.19
C ILE A 49 5.13 -7.28 0.11
N ASP A 50 5.92 -8.31 -0.16
CA ASP A 50 7.37 -8.31 0.04
C ASP A 50 8.09 -7.25 -0.81
N GLN A 51 7.49 -6.83 -1.93
CA GLN A 51 8.02 -5.76 -2.77
C GLN A 51 7.73 -4.35 -2.22
N ALA A 52 6.87 -4.22 -1.21
CA ALA A 52 6.58 -2.90 -0.63
C ALA A 52 7.82 -2.30 0.04
N ALA A 53 8.64 -3.15 0.68
CA ALA A 53 9.87 -2.74 1.36
C ALA A 53 10.95 -2.18 0.42
N THR A 54 10.86 -2.44 -0.90
CA THR A 54 11.78 -1.85 -1.89
C THR A 54 11.32 -0.47 -2.35
N LEU A 55 10.09 -0.06 -2.02
CA LEU A 55 9.49 1.20 -2.45
C LEU A 55 9.39 2.20 -1.30
N ILE A 56 9.02 1.70 -0.12
CA ILE A 56 8.79 2.47 1.09
C ILE A 56 9.45 1.74 2.26
N GLU A 57 10.29 2.47 2.99
CA GLU A 57 10.72 2.08 4.32
C GLU A 57 9.75 2.70 5.33
N TYR A 58 9.27 1.91 6.29
CA TYR A 58 8.45 2.43 7.38
C TYR A 58 8.84 1.78 8.70
N ASN A 59 8.68 2.53 9.78
CA ASN A 59 8.93 2.06 11.13
C ASN A 59 7.89 2.64 12.10
N ILE A 60 7.56 1.89 13.15
CA ILE A 60 6.67 2.31 14.22
C ILE A 60 7.36 2.00 15.54
N THR A 61 7.51 3.01 16.38
CA THR A 61 8.19 2.93 17.67
C THR A 61 7.28 3.43 18.77
N ALA A 62 7.30 2.76 19.92
CA ALA A 62 6.64 3.27 21.11
C ALA A 62 7.47 4.44 21.66
N ASP A 63 6.81 5.58 21.87
CA ASP A 63 7.41 6.82 22.37
C ASP A 63 7.05 7.04 23.85
N GLY A 64 5.87 6.59 24.27
CA GLY A 64 5.45 6.61 25.68
C GLY A 64 4.44 5.51 25.97
N VAL A 65 4.53 4.89 27.15
CA VAL A 65 3.62 3.83 27.59
C VAL A 65 3.10 4.17 28.98
N TRP A 66 1.77 4.17 29.12
CA TRP A 66 1.05 4.34 30.39
C TRP A 66 0.29 3.05 30.72
N THR A 67 -0.36 3.01 31.87
CA THR A 67 -1.07 1.82 32.37
C THR A 67 -2.11 1.26 31.40
N THR A 68 -2.80 2.11 30.64
CA THR A 68 -3.90 1.71 29.75
C THR A 68 -3.81 2.29 28.33
N SER A 69 -2.68 2.90 27.99
CA SER A 69 -2.50 3.60 26.71
C SER A 69 -1.04 3.66 26.32
N SER A 70 -0.77 3.75 25.02
CA SER A 70 0.56 3.94 24.46
C SER A 70 0.57 4.97 23.35
N GLN A 71 1.61 5.78 23.32
CA GLN A 71 1.93 6.72 22.25
C GLN A 71 2.97 6.09 21.31
N TYR A 72 2.72 6.21 20.01
CA TYR A 72 3.60 5.70 18.97
C TYR A 72 4.04 6.82 18.03
N SER A 73 5.32 6.77 17.66
CA SER A 73 5.92 7.57 16.60
C SER A 73 6.22 6.68 15.40
N GLY A 74 5.73 7.08 14.24
CA GLY A 74 5.93 6.42 12.97
C GLY A 74 6.79 7.24 12.02
N SER A 75 7.56 6.56 11.19
CA SER A 75 8.32 7.17 10.10
C SER A 75 8.05 6.46 8.78
N VAL A 76 8.02 7.21 7.69
CA VAL A 76 7.87 6.71 6.32
C VAL A 76 8.89 7.40 5.43
N LYS A 77 9.69 6.62 4.70
CA LYS A 77 10.69 7.13 3.76
C LYS A 77 10.43 6.60 2.36
N ASN A 78 10.53 7.51 1.40
CA ASN A 78 10.48 7.16 -0.01
C ASN A 78 11.82 6.59 -0.46
N LEU A 79 11.84 5.34 -0.91
CA LEU A 79 13.03 4.70 -1.50
C LEU A 79 13.03 4.75 -3.03
N CYS A 80 11.97 5.30 -3.62
CA CYS A 80 11.82 5.41 -5.06
C CYS A 80 12.46 6.70 -5.60
N ASN A 81 12.92 6.65 -6.85
CA ASN A 81 13.38 7.82 -7.60
C ASN A 81 12.23 8.68 -8.16
N VAL A 82 11.02 8.47 -7.65
CA VAL A 82 9.80 9.18 -8.04
C VAL A 82 9.03 9.58 -6.80
N LYS A 83 8.33 10.71 -6.85
CA LYS A 83 7.52 11.21 -5.72
C LYS A 83 6.40 10.23 -5.40
N VAL A 84 6.25 9.87 -4.13
CA VAL A 84 5.10 9.09 -3.64
C VAL A 84 4.08 10.07 -3.07
N ARG A 85 2.93 10.21 -3.71
CA ARG A 85 1.87 11.13 -3.25
C ARG A 85 1.18 10.67 -1.98
N LYS A 86 0.97 9.36 -1.83
CA LYS A 86 0.24 8.81 -0.68
C LYS A 86 0.58 7.35 -0.47
N VAL A 87 0.77 6.97 0.78
CA VAL A 87 0.82 5.61 1.27
C VAL A 87 -0.40 5.40 2.16
N VAL A 88 -1.08 4.27 1.98
CA VAL A 88 -2.19 3.84 2.82
C VAL A 88 -1.78 2.57 3.52
N PHE A 89 -1.88 2.58 4.84
CA PHE A 89 -1.68 1.41 5.67
C PHE A 89 -3.01 0.87 6.14
N HIS A 90 -3.14 -0.45 6.21
CA HIS A 90 -4.12 -1.08 7.07
C HIS A 90 -3.63 -1.01 8.51
N ALA A 91 -4.47 -0.54 9.41
CA ALA A 91 -4.19 -0.50 10.84
C ALA A 91 -5.52 -0.53 11.61
N ASP A 92 -5.67 -1.53 12.47
CA ASP A 92 -6.80 -1.62 13.39
C ASP A 92 -6.49 -0.83 14.66
N LEU A 93 -6.70 0.49 14.59
CA LEU A 93 -6.34 1.39 15.68
C LEU A 93 -7.55 1.69 16.56
N LYS A 94 -7.40 1.38 17.85
CA LYS A 94 -8.28 1.91 18.90
C LYS A 94 -7.67 3.18 19.49
N LEU A 95 -7.86 4.31 18.80
CA LEU A 95 -7.37 5.61 19.28
C LEU A 95 -7.99 5.97 20.64
N ILE A 96 -7.23 6.60 21.52
CA ILE A 96 -7.73 7.06 22.82
C ILE A 96 -8.80 8.16 22.68
N LYS A 97 -8.62 9.03 21.68
CA LYS A 97 -9.61 10.01 21.21
C LYS A 97 -9.54 10.08 19.68
N PRO A 98 -10.62 10.50 18.99
CA PRO A 98 -10.62 10.58 17.52
C PRO A 98 -9.52 11.46 16.93
N ASN A 99 -9.05 12.47 17.67
CA ASN A 99 -8.00 13.40 17.27
C ASN A 99 -6.60 13.04 17.81
N SER A 100 -6.44 11.86 18.42
CA SER A 100 -5.15 11.37 18.92
C SER A 100 -4.29 10.76 17.81
N ILE A 101 -4.23 11.44 16.66
CA ILE A 101 -3.38 11.14 15.53
C ILE A 101 -2.95 12.46 14.91
N TRP A 102 -1.69 12.57 14.50
CA TRP A 102 -1.13 13.77 13.87
C TRP A 102 -0.28 13.39 12.67
N ASN A 103 -0.18 14.31 11.72
CA ASN A 103 0.54 14.13 10.45
C ASN A 103 0.07 12.92 9.63
N ALA A 104 -1.06 12.33 9.99
CA ALA A 104 -1.66 11.20 9.30
C ALA A 104 -3.17 11.27 9.49
N LYS A 105 -3.90 10.70 8.54
CA LYS A 105 -5.37 10.64 8.61
C LYS A 105 -5.82 9.23 8.88
N TYR A 106 -6.55 9.04 9.98
CA TYR A 106 -7.17 7.75 10.29
C TYR A 106 -8.60 7.69 9.76
N ASN A 107 -8.95 6.60 9.09
CA ASN A 107 -10.30 6.29 8.68
C ASN A 107 -10.81 5.04 9.44
N PRO A 108 -11.63 5.23 10.49
CA PRO A 108 -12.09 4.13 11.35
C PRO A 108 -13.10 3.20 10.68
N GLU A 109 -13.83 3.65 9.66
CA GLU A 109 -14.76 2.78 8.92
C GLU A 109 -14.01 1.73 8.09
N ARG A 110 -12.73 1.97 7.87
CA ARG A 110 -11.89 1.28 6.90
C ARG A 110 -10.64 0.66 7.51
N ASN A 111 -10.37 0.96 8.79
CA ASN A 111 -9.14 0.62 9.49
C ASN A 111 -7.91 0.98 8.64
N GLU A 112 -7.84 2.24 8.22
CA GLU A 112 -6.83 2.77 7.31
C GLU A 112 -6.14 4.02 7.87
N ILE A 113 -4.83 4.09 7.73
CA ILE A 113 -4.03 5.30 7.96
C ILE A 113 -3.49 5.78 6.63
N GLU A 114 -3.70 7.06 6.30
CA GLU A 114 -3.17 7.71 5.12
C GLU A 114 -2.02 8.65 5.48
N VAL A 115 -0.89 8.50 4.79
CA VAL A 115 0.34 9.29 5.00
C VAL A 115 0.91 9.74 3.65
N PRO A 116 1.39 10.98 3.48
CA PRO A 116 1.24 12.11 4.40
C PRO A 116 -0.19 12.70 4.35
N ASP A 117 -0.60 13.40 5.40
CA ASP A 117 -1.91 14.08 5.44
C ASP A 117 -1.87 15.48 4.79
N PHE A 118 -0.92 16.32 5.20
CA PHE A 118 -0.82 17.71 4.73
C PHE A 118 0.38 18.00 3.81
N ALA A 119 1.36 17.10 3.70
CA ALA A 119 2.49 17.30 2.80
C ALA A 119 2.11 16.92 1.36
N ASP A 120 2.74 17.57 0.37
CA ASP A 120 2.58 17.24 -1.06
C ASP A 120 3.35 15.96 -1.44
N GLY A 121 3.06 14.87 -0.73
CA GLY A 121 3.73 13.57 -0.87
C GLY A 121 5.10 13.49 -0.20
N LEU A 122 5.69 12.30 -0.33
CA LEU A 122 7.05 11.96 0.07
C LEU A 122 7.98 12.22 -1.11
N LYS A 123 8.84 13.23 -0.98
CA LYS A 123 9.77 13.64 -2.04
C LYS A 123 10.88 12.60 -2.24
N VAL A 124 11.49 12.63 -3.42
CA VAL A 124 12.70 11.84 -3.71
C VAL A 124 13.84 12.38 -2.83
N ASP A 125 14.63 11.47 -2.26
CA ASP A 125 15.79 11.77 -1.40
C ASP A 125 15.51 12.66 -0.17
N ALA A 126 14.25 12.87 0.19
CA ALA A 126 13.91 13.61 1.40
C ALA A 126 14.13 12.77 2.66
N GLU A 127 14.30 13.45 3.79
CA GLU A 127 14.24 12.82 5.10
C GLU A 127 12.88 12.13 5.32
N SER A 128 12.87 11.17 6.25
CA SER A 128 11.67 10.42 6.60
C SER A 128 10.55 11.34 7.07
N TYR A 129 9.35 11.14 6.53
CA TYR A 129 8.15 11.79 7.02
C TYR A 129 7.68 11.14 8.32
N THR A 130 7.46 11.94 9.36
CA THR A 130 7.07 11.43 10.68
C THR A 130 5.61 11.72 10.99
N PHE A 131 4.97 10.76 11.64
CA PHE A 131 3.60 10.83 12.11
C PHE A 131 3.47 10.13 13.45
N GLY A 132 2.32 10.24 14.10
CA GLY A 132 2.12 9.50 15.33
C GLY A 132 0.67 9.50 15.78
N PHE A 133 0.42 8.68 16.79
CA PHE A 133 -0.90 8.46 17.33
C PHE A 133 -0.83 7.90 18.76
N VAL A 134 -1.95 7.98 19.48
CA VAL A 134 -2.10 7.42 20.84
C VAL A 134 -3.25 6.41 20.87
N LEU A 135 -2.95 5.21 21.34
CA LEU A 135 -3.90 4.10 21.46
C LEU A 135 -4.44 3.97 22.89
N ALA A 136 -5.68 3.51 23.01
CA ALA A 136 -6.29 3.04 24.25
C ALA A 136 -5.95 1.56 24.52
N SER A 137 -4.70 1.18 24.24
CA SER A 137 -4.10 -0.12 24.55
C SER A 137 -2.59 0.07 24.71
N THR A 138 -1.94 -0.92 25.32
CA THR A 138 -0.48 -0.99 25.40
C THR A 138 0.15 -1.85 24.31
N ASP A 139 -0.68 -2.57 23.55
CA ASP A 139 -0.24 -3.49 22.52
C ASP A 139 0.27 -2.74 21.29
N THR A 140 1.40 -3.21 20.74
CA THR A 140 1.94 -2.67 19.49
C THR A 140 0.94 -2.94 18.35
N PRO A 141 0.51 -1.89 17.62
CA PRO A 141 -0.45 -2.08 16.53
C PRO A 141 0.19 -2.81 15.36
N GLU A 142 -0.57 -3.70 14.74
CA GLU A 142 -0.17 -4.28 13.46
C GLU A 142 -0.48 -3.28 12.34
N ILE A 143 0.56 -2.83 11.64
CA ILE A 143 0.45 -1.90 10.51
C ILE A 143 1.04 -2.54 9.26
N LYS A 144 0.23 -2.62 8.20
CA LYS A 144 0.60 -3.25 6.92
C LYS A 144 0.36 -2.30 5.76
N ILE A 145 1.28 -2.24 4.80
CA ILE A 145 1.09 -1.45 3.58
C ILE A 145 -0.07 -2.04 2.77
N LYS A 146 -1.02 -1.18 2.40
CA LYS A 146 -2.21 -1.53 1.63
C LYS A 146 -2.18 -0.93 0.24
N SER A 147 -1.71 0.31 0.11
CA SER A 147 -1.45 0.91 -1.20
C SER A 147 -0.39 1.98 -1.21
N ILE A 148 0.27 2.15 -2.36
CA ILE A 148 1.22 3.22 -2.65
C ILE A 148 0.77 3.94 -3.93
N ARG A 149 0.73 5.27 -3.88
CA ARG A 149 0.33 6.13 -4.99
C ARG A 149 1.44 7.11 -5.38
N PHE A 150 1.80 7.15 -6.66
CA PHE A 150 2.78 8.08 -7.26
C PHE A 150 2.13 9.30 -7.94
#